data_AF-A0A2I0B7Q7-F1
#
_entry.id   AF-A0A2I0B7Q7-F1
#
_cell.length_a   1.000
_cell.length_b   1.000
_cell.length_c   1.000
_cell.angle_alpha   90.00
_cell.angle_beta   90.00
_cell.angle_gamma   90.00
#
_symmetry.space_group_name_H-M   'P 1'
#
loop_
_entity.id
_entity.type
_entity.pdbx_description
1 polymer ?
#
loop_
_entity_poly.entity_id
_entity_poly.type
_entity_poly.pdbx_seq_one_letter_code
_entity_poly.pdbx_strand_id
1 'polypeptide(L)'
;MYVFSRNLKLPSRHPSVVCESCLYSLNKDMRARAFHIMDPSGVLDTLLIFLEQRDEAAPCILSCGFSDDQDKISLLLGQWNSLSITKRSGIYGATIEKAETVTKLEVTRGGQLIHEFSSLSYGSGATTNVNWRGKISRNIINYDGGFHVTILLGGMYMGFPCDIFKSVVESQ
;
A
#
# COMPACT_ATOMS: atom_id res chain seq x y z
N MET A 1 -26.70 25.06 -5.22
CA MET A 1 -25.26 25.05 -4.89
C MET A 1 -25.11 24.33 -3.56
N TYR A 2 -24.62 23.08 -3.54
CA TYR A 2 -24.46 22.35 -2.28
C TYR A 2 -23.33 22.99 -1.47
N VAL A 3 -23.67 23.55 -0.31
CA VAL A 3 -22.69 24.05 0.66
C VAL A 3 -22.23 22.85 1.47
N PHE A 4 -21.06 22.31 1.15
CA PHE A 4 -20.45 21.26 1.95
C PHE A 4 -19.86 21.89 3.22
N SER A 5 -19.99 21.20 4.37
CA SER A 5 -19.36 21.66 5.60
C SER A 5 -17.84 21.59 5.44
N ARG A 6 -17.12 22.63 5.87
CA ARG A 6 -15.64 22.66 5.80
C ARG A 6 -14.96 21.65 6.73
N ASN A 7 -15.72 21.02 7.63
CA ASN A 7 -15.21 20.10 8.65
C ASN A 7 -15.21 18.64 8.19
N LEU A 8 -15.83 18.33 7.03
CA LEU A 8 -15.83 17.00 6.46
C LEU A 8 -14.93 16.97 5.22
N LYS A 9 -13.88 16.15 5.25
CA LYS A 9 -13.04 15.91 4.08
C LYS A 9 -13.82 15.05 3.09
N LEU A 10 -14.23 15.66 1.98
CA LEU A 10 -14.80 14.95 0.84
C LEU A 10 -13.72 14.82 -0.24
N PRO A 11 -13.71 13.70 -0.99
CA PRO A 11 -12.81 13.56 -2.12
C PRO A 11 -13.11 14.61 -3.18
N SER A 12 -12.07 14.95 -3.94
CA SER A 12 -12.15 15.85 -5.08
C SER A 12 -13.24 15.42 -6.08
N ARG A 13 -13.91 16.38 -6.73
CA ARG A 13 -14.98 16.09 -7.71
C ARG A 13 -14.47 15.40 -8.98
N HIS A 14 -13.24 15.69 -9.36
CA HIS A 14 -12.58 15.13 -10.55
C HIS A 14 -11.18 14.63 -10.16
N PRO A 15 -11.08 13.52 -9.41
CA PRO A 15 -9.80 12.96 -9.03
C PRO A 15 -9.04 12.50 -10.28
N SER A 16 -7.71 12.61 -10.25
CA SER A 16 -6.87 12.13 -11.36
C SER A 16 -6.83 10.60 -11.42
N VAL A 17 -6.78 9.95 -10.25
CA VAL A 17 -6.73 8.49 -10.11
C VAL A 17 -7.61 8.06 -8.95
N VAL A 18 -8.42 7.01 -9.19
CA VAL A 18 -9.12 6.24 -8.16
C VAL A 18 -8.80 4.77 -8.40
N CYS A 19 -8.13 4.13 -7.44
CA CYS A 19 -7.70 2.74 -7.55
C CYS A 19 -8.18 1.94 -6.36
N GLU A 20 -8.86 0.81 -6.60
CA GLU A 20 -9.26 -0.17 -5.60
C GLU A 20 -8.32 -1.38 -5.62
N SER A 21 -7.86 -1.81 -4.46
CA SER A 21 -7.15 -3.07 -4.24
C SER A 21 -7.88 -3.89 -3.19
N CYS A 22 -8.17 -5.16 -3.49
CA CYS A 22 -8.98 -6.03 -2.63
C CYS A 22 -8.20 -7.28 -2.24
N LEU A 23 -8.10 -7.55 -0.94
CA LEU A 23 -7.47 -8.74 -0.39
C LEU A 23 -8.48 -9.52 0.45
N TYR A 24 -8.46 -10.85 0.32
CA TYR A 24 -9.27 -11.77 1.10
C TYR A 24 -8.43 -12.40 2.21
N SER A 25 -9.03 -12.59 3.38
CA SER A 25 -8.43 -13.38 4.46
C SER A 25 -8.42 -14.86 4.09
N LEU A 26 -7.34 -15.56 4.44
CA LEU A 26 -7.26 -17.01 4.29
C LEU A 26 -8.01 -17.77 5.39
N ASN A 27 -8.23 -17.12 6.55
CA ASN A 27 -8.75 -17.77 7.77
C ASN A 27 -10.23 -17.50 8.03
N LYS A 28 -10.81 -16.47 7.43
CA LYS A 28 -12.19 -16.02 7.64
C LYS A 28 -12.79 -15.56 6.32
N ASP A 29 -14.11 -15.63 6.17
CA ASP A 29 -14.81 -15.04 5.03
C ASP A 29 -14.91 -13.52 5.18
N MET A 30 -13.73 -12.89 5.07
CA MET A 30 -13.50 -11.46 5.24
C MET A 30 -12.63 -10.93 4.13
N ARG A 31 -12.84 -9.66 3.78
CA ARG A 31 -12.00 -8.95 2.82
C ARG A 31 -11.75 -7.51 3.23
N ALA A 32 -10.61 -6.98 2.80
CA ALA A 32 -10.25 -5.58 2.90
C ALA A 32 -10.24 -4.98 1.49
N ARG A 33 -11.01 -3.92 1.26
CA ARG A 33 -11.04 -3.16 0.00
C ARG A 33 -10.45 -1.78 0.26
N ALA A 34 -9.27 -1.53 -0.29
CA ALA A 34 -8.48 -0.33 -0.06
C ALA A 34 -8.50 0.56 -1.30
N PHE A 35 -8.77 1.85 -1.10
CA PHE A 35 -8.90 2.84 -2.15
C PHE A 35 -7.82 3.91 -2.02
N HIS A 36 -7.11 4.15 -3.13
CA HIS A 36 -6.28 5.34 -3.31
C HIS A 36 -7.06 6.35 -4.13
N ILE A 37 -7.24 7.56 -3.60
CA ILE A 37 -7.87 8.67 -4.30
C ILE A 37 -6.86 9.81 -4.38
N MET A 38 -6.46 10.15 -5.60
CA MET A 38 -5.55 11.25 -5.89
C MET A 38 -6.34 12.47 -6.35
N ASP A 39 -5.95 13.64 -5.89
CA ASP A 39 -6.56 14.90 -6.30
C ASP A 39 -6.30 15.18 -7.80
N PRO A 40 -6.90 16.23 -8.39
CA PRO A 40 -6.69 16.55 -9.80
C PRO A 40 -5.23 16.85 -10.18
N SER A 41 -4.37 17.18 -9.20
CA SER A 41 -2.94 17.45 -9.40
C SER A 41 -2.06 16.20 -9.30
N GLY A 42 -2.63 15.05 -8.95
CA GLY A 42 -1.90 13.78 -8.85
C GLY A 42 -1.29 13.53 -7.46
N VAL A 43 -1.68 14.29 -6.45
CA VAL A 43 -1.25 14.12 -5.05
C VAL A 43 -2.31 13.36 -4.27
N LEU A 44 -1.90 12.56 -3.29
CA LEU A 44 -2.84 11.80 -2.45
C LEU A 44 -3.83 12.72 -1.71
N ASP A 45 -5.12 12.50 -1.97
CA ASP A 45 -6.23 13.22 -1.35
C ASP A 45 -6.82 12.43 -0.18
N THR A 46 -7.09 11.14 -0.40
CA THR A 46 -7.79 10.29 0.58
C THR A 46 -7.39 8.82 0.41
N LEU A 47 -7.15 8.15 1.54
CA LEU A 47 -7.10 6.70 1.65
C LEU A 47 -8.38 6.22 2.34
N LEU A 48 -9.03 5.21 1.77
CA LEU A 48 -10.26 4.64 2.32
C LEU A 48 -10.15 3.12 2.36
N ILE A 49 -10.57 2.51 3.47
CA ILE A 49 -10.56 1.05 3.62
C ILE A 49 -11.94 0.61 4.08
N PHE A 50 -12.51 -0.34 3.34
CA PHE A 50 -13.66 -1.12 3.79
C PHE A 50 -13.18 -2.46 4.31
N LEU A 51 -13.48 -2.75 5.57
CA LEU A 51 -13.30 -4.08 6.15
C LEU A 51 -14.66 -4.77 6.21
N GLU A 52 -14.81 -5.85 5.46
CA GLU A 52 -16.09 -6.52 5.23
C GLU A 52 -16.00 -7.98 5.68
N GLN A 53 -17.03 -8.46 6.38
CA GLN A 53 -17.24 -9.86 6.72
C GLN A 53 -18.59 -10.29 6.14
N ARG A 54 -18.65 -11.48 5.55
CA ARG A 54 -19.88 -11.95 4.87
C ARG A 54 -20.95 -12.48 5.83
N ASP A 55 -20.58 -12.88 7.06
CA ASP A 55 -21.51 -13.46 8.03
C ASP A 55 -22.57 -12.46 8.54
N GLU A 56 -23.75 -12.94 8.92
CA GLU A 56 -24.86 -12.11 9.47
C GLU A 56 -24.55 -11.44 10.82
N ALA A 57 -23.51 -11.90 11.52
CA ALA A 57 -23.03 -11.24 12.72
C ALA A 57 -22.25 -9.97 12.33
N ALA A 58 -22.69 -8.82 12.83
CA ALA A 58 -22.01 -7.54 12.59
C ALA A 58 -20.49 -7.72 12.78
N PRO A 59 -19.65 -7.34 11.79
CA PRO A 59 -18.21 -7.53 11.90
C PRO A 59 -17.76 -6.88 13.20
N CYS A 60 -17.06 -7.66 14.02
CA CYS A 60 -16.50 -7.15 15.27
C CYS A 60 -15.28 -6.28 14.90
N ILE A 61 -15.54 -5.06 14.43
CA ILE A 61 -14.54 -4.03 14.07
C ILE A 61 -13.61 -3.76 15.26
N LEU A 62 -14.04 -4.11 16.48
CA LEU A 62 -13.28 -4.06 17.73
C LEU A 62 -12.01 -4.94 17.76
N SER A 63 -11.82 -5.88 16.83
CA SER A 63 -10.62 -6.74 16.82
C SER A 63 -9.44 -6.14 16.05
N CYS A 64 -9.63 -5.07 15.28
CA CYS A 64 -8.51 -4.29 14.76
C CYS A 64 -7.93 -3.58 15.98
N GLY A 65 -6.87 -4.11 16.60
CA GLY A 65 -6.28 -3.50 17.80
C GLY A 65 -6.00 -2.02 17.57
N PHE A 66 -6.92 -1.15 18.02
CA PHE A 66 -6.80 0.30 18.01
C PHE A 66 -5.98 0.76 19.21
N SER A 67 -5.06 -0.07 19.70
CA SER A 67 -4.09 0.33 20.72
C SER A 67 -3.07 1.24 20.05
N ASP A 68 -3.04 2.49 20.48
CA ASP A 68 -2.28 3.57 19.86
C ASP A 68 -0.77 3.54 20.17
N ASP A 69 -0.30 2.56 20.94
CA ASP A 69 0.90 2.74 21.78
C ASP A 69 2.12 1.86 21.43
N GLN A 70 2.28 1.39 20.20
CA GLN A 70 3.55 0.76 19.77
C GLN A 70 3.95 1.23 18.37
N ASP A 71 5.25 1.36 18.13
CA ASP A 71 5.85 1.67 16.82
C ASP A 71 5.27 0.74 15.76
N LYS A 72 4.23 1.19 15.03
CA LYS A 72 3.44 0.37 14.09
C LYS A 72 4.30 -0.24 12.98
N ILE A 73 5.45 0.36 12.72
CA ILE A 73 6.44 -0.13 11.77
C ILE A 73 7.14 -1.40 12.25
N SER A 74 7.25 -1.64 13.56
CA SER A 74 7.91 -2.83 14.12
C SER A 74 7.30 -4.14 13.60
N LEU A 75 5.99 -4.16 13.33
CA LEU A 75 5.29 -5.31 12.74
C LEU A 75 5.68 -5.59 11.28
N LEU A 76 6.24 -4.60 10.58
CA LEU A 76 6.65 -4.71 9.19
C LEU A 76 8.15 -5.02 9.05
N LEU A 77 8.94 -4.77 10.10
CA LEU A 77 10.39 -4.99 10.08
C LEU A 77 10.74 -6.47 10.02
N GLY A 78 11.84 -6.78 9.36
CA GLY A 78 12.35 -8.13 9.18
C GLY A 78 12.47 -8.52 7.71
N GLN A 79 12.52 -9.83 7.48
CA GLN A 79 12.66 -10.41 6.16
C GLN A 79 11.44 -11.29 5.84
N TRP A 80 10.88 -11.08 4.66
CA TRP A 80 9.69 -11.73 4.16
C TRP A 80 10.03 -12.47 2.87
N ASN A 81 9.91 -13.79 2.89
CA ASN A 81 10.06 -14.61 1.69
C ASN A 81 8.66 -14.92 1.15
N SER A 82 8.43 -14.67 -0.14
CA SER A 82 7.10 -14.84 -0.73
C SER A 82 7.15 -15.23 -2.21
N LEU A 83 5.99 -15.65 -2.74
CA LEU A 83 5.80 -15.93 -4.15
C LEU A 83 4.90 -14.83 -4.75
N SER A 84 5.34 -14.25 -5.86
CA SER A 84 4.58 -13.24 -6.60
C SER A 84 4.08 -13.80 -7.94
N ILE A 85 2.90 -13.34 -8.36
CA ILE A 85 2.30 -13.65 -9.66
C ILE A 85 1.80 -12.35 -10.27
N THR A 86 2.39 -11.95 -11.39
CA THR A 86 2.00 -10.73 -12.12
C THR A 86 1.03 -11.09 -13.23
N LYS A 87 -0.14 -10.43 -13.23
CA LYS A 87 -1.17 -10.61 -14.26
C LYS A 87 -1.33 -9.34 -15.09
N ARG A 88 -1.55 -9.50 -16.39
CA ARG A 88 -1.96 -8.41 -17.26
C ARG A 88 -3.36 -7.95 -16.85
N SER A 89 -3.55 -6.64 -16.72
CA SER A 89 -4.88 -6.06 -16.50
C SER A 89 -5.83 -6.36 -17.66
N GLY A 90 -7.13 -6.41 -17.36
CA GLY A 90 -8.19 -6.82 -18.27
C GLY A 90 -8.78 -8.18 -17.92
N ILE A 91 -10.00 -8.45 -18.43
CA ILE A 91 -10.80 -9.61 -18.03
C ILE A 91 -10.13 -10.96 -18.29
N TYR A 92 -9.27 -11.04 -19.31
CA TYR A 92 -8.54 -12.25 -19.64
C TYR A 92 -7.52 -12.65 -18.54
N GLY A 93 -6.91 -11.67 -17.86
CA GLY A 93 -6.08 -11.92 -16.69
C GLY A 93 -4.86 -12.82 -16.93
N ALA A 94 -4.22 -12.71 -18.10
CA ALA A 94 -3.05 -13.49 -18.47
C ALA A 94 -1.96 -13.39 -17.41
N THR A 95 -1.39 -14.52 -17.01
CA THR A 95 -0.18 -14.52 -16.19
C THR A 95 1.00 -14.12 -17.05
N ILE A 96 1.66 -13.02 -16.68
CA ILE A 96 2.87 -12.50 -17.34
C ILE A 96 4.10 -13.14 -16.71
N GLU A 97 4.16 -13.17 -15.37
CA GLU A 97 5.36 -13.56 -14.64
C GLU A 97 4.99 -14.25 -13.32
N LYS A 98 5.87 -15.15 -12.89
CA LYS A 98 5.87 -15.68 -11.53
C LYS A 98 7.29 -15.55 -10.98
N ALA A 99 7.44 -15.10 -9.75
CA ALA A 99 8.76 -14.93 -9.17
C ALA A 99 8.79 -15.22 -7.68
N GLU A 100 9.86 -15.86 -7.22
CA GLU A 100 10.21 -15.88 -5.80
C GLU A 100 10.71 -14.51 -5.42
N THR A 101 10.28 -14.02 -4.26
CA THR A 101 10.58 -12.66 -3.81
C THR A 101 11.07 -12.69 -2.37
N VAL A 102 12.05 -11.85 -2.10
CA VAL A 102 12.58 -11.63 -0.75
C VAL A 102 12.54 -10.14 -0.49
N THR A 103 11.82 -9.74 0.55
CA THR A 103 11.66 -8.35 0.96
C THR A 103 12.24 -8.18 2.36
N LYS A 104 13.20 -7.29 2.53
CA LYS A 104 13.85 -7.00 3.80
C LYS A 104 13.62 -5.53 4.17
N LEU A 105 13.09 -5.29 5.36
CA LEU A 105 12.81 -3.96 5.87
C LEU A 105 13.50 -3.78 7.22
N GLU A 106 14.42 -2.81 7.30
CA GLU A 106 15.23 -2.55 8.49
C GLU A 106 15.32 -1.07 8.81
N VAL A 107 15.34 -0.75 10.10
CA VAL A 107 15.67 0.60 10.58
C VAL A 107 17.08 0.56 11.15
N THR A 108 17.96 1.36 10.59
CA THR A 108 19.34 1.51 11.08
C THR A 108 19.35 2.20 12.44
N ARG A 109 20.45 2.06 13.19
CA ARG A 109 20.65 2.78 14.48
C ARG A 109 20.55 4.30 14.34
N GLY A 110 20.77 4.85 13.14
CA GLY A 110 20.63 6.27 12.84
C GLY A 110 19.20 6.70 12.46
N GLY A 111 18.22 5.81 12.55
CA GLY A 111 16.81 6.09 12.20
C GLY A 111 16.50 6.12 10.69
N GLN A 112 17.47 5.77 9.84
CA GLN A 112 17.23 5.61 8.39
C GLN A 112 16.61 4.23 8.13
N LEU A 113 15.55 4.21 7.32
CA LEU A 113 14.92 2.99 6.84
C LEU A 113 15.65 2.49 5.58
N ILE A 114 15.91 1.19 5.54
CA ILE A 114 16.43 0.45 4.38
C ILE A 114 15.38 -0.59 3.99
N HIS A 115 15.02 -0.61 2.72
CA HIS A 115 14.09 -1.56 2.14
C HIS A 115 14.74 -2.21 0.92
N GLU A 116 15.01 -3.50 1.02
CA GLU A 116 15.60 -4.29 -0.06
C GLU A 116 14.55 -5.27 -0.57
N PHE A 117 14.32 -5.24 -1.88
CA PHE A 117 13.43 -6.15 -2.58
C PHE A 117 14.22 -6.91 -3.62
N SER A 118 14.14 -8.23 -3.58
CA SER A 118 14.76 -9.13 -4.56
C SER A 118 13.67 -9.97 -5.21
N SER A 119 13.73 -10.16 -6.52
CA SER A 119 12.78 -10.98 -7.27
C SER A 119 13.50 -11.86 -8.28
N LEU A 120 13.31 -13.18 -8.16
CA LEU A 120 13.84 -14.21 -9.05
C LEU A 120 12.70 -14.73 -9.93
N SER A 121 12.72 -14.36 -11.21
CA SER A 121 11.73 -14.79 -12.21
C SER A 121 11.91 -16.25 -12.59
N TYR A 122 10.82 -17.03 -12.59
CA TYR A 122 10.84 -18.40 -13.08
C TYR A 122 10.94 -18.48 -14.61
N GLY A 123 10.34 -17.53 -15.32
CA GLY A 123 10.30 -17.56 -16.79
C GLY A 123 11.66 -17.24 -17.43
N SER A 124 12.32 -16.20 -16.94
CA SER A 124 13.57 -15.70 -17.51
C SER A 124 14.82 -16.18 -16.76
N GLY A 125 14.67 -16.65 -15.52
CA GLY A 125 15.79 -16.90 -14.60
C GLY A 125 16.50 -15.61 -14.12
N ALA A 126 16.00 -14.43 -14.51
CA ALA A 126 16.58 -13.16 -14.12
C ALA A 126 16.30 -12.86 -12.65
N THR A 127 17.32 -12.33 -11.96
CA THR A 127 17.17 -11.77 -10.62
C THR A 127 17.20 -10.25 -10.70
N THR A 128 16.19 -9.59 -10.14
CA THR A 128 16.13 -8.14 -10.01
C THR A 128 16.21 -7.75 -8.55
N ASN A 129 17.05 -6.77 -8.23
CA ASN A 129 17.24 -6.28 -6.88
C ASN A 129 17.00 -4.77 -6.86
N VAL A 130 16.14 -4.33 -5.96
CA VAL A 130 15.78 -2.93 -5.76
C VAL A 130 16.10 -2.59 -4.30
N ASN A 131 16.92 -1.55 -4.11
CA ASN A 131 17.28 -1.05 -2.78
C ASN A 131 16.76 0.37 -2.65
N TRP A 132 15.86 0.58 -1.69
CA TRP A 132 15.30 1.87 -1.36
C TRP A 132 15.70 2.30 0.04
N ARG A 133 15.98 3.60 0.16
CA ARG A 133 16.26 4.26 1.44
C ARG A 133 15.17 5.27 1.71
N GLY A 134 14.90 5.48 2.99
CA GLY A 134 13.89 6.43 3.40
C GLY A 134 13.99 6.84 4.87
N LYS A 135 13.05 7.68 5.27
CA LYS A 135 12.91 8.16 6.64
C LYS A 135 11.49 7.91 7.12
N ILE A 136 11.38 7.58 8.40
CA ILE A 136 10.10 7.36 9.07
C ILE A 136 9.73 8.67 9.77
N SER A 137 8.51 9.13 9.54
CA SER A 137 7.92 10.26 10.25
C SER A 137 6.54 9.84 10.74
N ARG A 138 6.45 9.52 12.04
CA ARG A 138 5.25 8.95 12.66
C ARG A 138 4.83 7.66 11.92
N ASN A 139 3.67 7.66 11.28
CA ASN A 139 3.11 6.52 10.56
C ASN A 139 3.39 6.56 9.05
N ILE A 140 4.23 7.49 8.58
CA ILE A 140 4.53 7.65 7.15
C ILE A 140 6.01 7.35 6.92
N ILE A 141 6.27 6.46 5.98
CA ILE A 141 7.59 6.21 5.42
C ILE A 141 7.72 7.06 4.16
N ASN A 142 8.78 7.86 4.08
CA ASN A 142 9.11 8.65 2.91
C ASN A 142 10.40 8.10 2.30
N TYR A 143 10.31 7.52 1.10
CA TYR A 143 11.47 7.04 0.36
C TYR A 143 12.09 8.16 -0.46
N ASP A 144 13.42 8.14 -0.61
CA ASP A 144 14.17 9.20 -1.29
C ASP A 144 13.80 9.34 -2.78
N GLY A 145 13.21 8.29 -3.38
CA GLY A 145 12.74 8.26 -4.78
C GLY A 145 11.34 8.83 -5.01
N GLY A 146 10.74 9.53 -4.03
CA GLY A 146 9.40 10.11 -4.20
C GLY A 146 8.25 9.08 -4.09
N PHE A 147 8.46 8.03 -3.30
CA PHE A 147 7.42 7.07 -2.95
C PHE A 147 7.15 7.14 -1.45
N HIS A 148 5.88 7.10 -1.06
CA HIS A 148 5.42 7.16 0.32
C HIS A 148 4.66 5.89 0.68
N VAL A 149 4.74 5.50 1.96
CA VAL A 149 3.90 4.45 2.53
C VAL A 149 3.28 4.97 3.82
N THR A 150 1.96 4.92 3.90
CA THR A 150 1.23 5.20 5.14
C THR A 150 0.92 3.89 5.84
N ILE A 151 1.40 3.74 7.07
CA ILE A 151 1.11 2.62 7.96
C ILE A 151 -0.23 2.88 8.64
N LEU A 152 -1.13 1.93 8.49
CA LEU A 152 -2.50 2.00 8.96
C LEU A 152 -2.70 1.01 10.11
N LEU A 153 -3.84 1.14 10.76
CA LEU A 153 -4.22 0.26 11.85
C LEU A 153 -4.48 -1.17 11.32
N GLY A 154 -4.43 -2.16 12.22
CA GLY A 154 -4.68 -3.56 11.85
C GLY A 154 -3.58 -4.21 10.99
N GLY A 155 -2.35 -3.68 11.04
CA GLY A 155 -1.20 -4.22 10.30
C GLY A 155 -1.24 -3.94 8.80
N MET A 156 -2.09 -3.01 8.35
CA MET A 156 -2.19 -2.60 6.95
C MET A 156 -1.20 -1.49 6.63
N TYR A 157 -0.77 -1.40 5.39
CA TYR A 157 -0.06 -0.24 4.86
C TYR A 157 -0.45 0.00 3.41
N MET A 158 -0.37 1.25 2.96
CA MET A 158 -0.72 1.66 1.60
C MET A 158 0.40 2.52 1.03
N GLY A 159 0.92 2.11 -0.13
CA GLY A 159 2.02 2.76 -0.82
C GLY A 159 1.56 3.55 -2.04
N PHE A 160 2.12 4.73 -2.24
CA PHE A 160 1.78 5.62 -3.34
C PHE A 160 2.94 6.58 -3.67
N PRO A 161 3.10 7.00 -4.94
CA PRO A 161 4.03 8.07 -5.28
C PRO A 161 3.59 9.40 -4.65
N CYS A 162 4.53 10.29 -4.32
CA CYS A 162 4.21 11.60 -3.74
C CYS A 162 3.35 12.45 -4.67
N ASP A 163 3.65 12.37 -5.96
CA ASP A 163 3.08 13.18 -7.04
C ASP A 163 3.12 12.36 -8.33
N ILE A 164 1.96 11.87 -8.76
CA ILE A 164 1.83 11.07 -9.99
C ILE A 164 2.17 11.90 -11.23
N PHE A 165 1.91 13.21 -11.21
CA PHE A 165 2.15 14.04 -12.36
C PHE A 165 3.64 14.09 -12.71
N LYS A 166 4.53 14.06 -11.70
CA LYS A 166 5.98 13.95 -11.94
C LYS A 166 6.34 12.66 -12.67
N SER A 167 5.80 11.51 -12.24
CA SER A 167 6.03 10.23 -12.93
C SER A 167 5.53 10.27 -14.38
N VAL A 168 4.36 10.88 -14.63
CA VAL A 168 3.83 11.06 -15.99
C VAL A 168 4.73 11.94 -16.85
N VAL A 169 5.20 13.08 -16.32
CA VAL A 169 6.11 13.99 -17.04
C VAL A 169 7.44 13.32 -17.37
N GLU A 170 7.96 12.52 -16.44
CA GLU A 170 9.21 11.78 -16.60
C GLU A 170 9.06 10.48 -17.41
N SER A 171 7.83 10.12 -17.79
CA SER A 171 7.50 8.87 -18.49
C SER A 171 7.99 7.62 -17.75
N GLN A 172 7.84 7.62 -16.42
CA GLN A 172 8.22 6.54 -15.50
C GLN A 172 7.01 5.76 -14.99
#